data_AF-A0AAN4Y810-F1
#
_entry.id   AF-A0AAN4Y810-F1
#
_cell.length_a   1.000
_cell.length_b   1.000
_cell.length_c   1.000
_cell.angle_alpha   90.00
_cell.angle_beta   90.00
_cell.angle_gamma   90.00
#
_symmetry.space_group_name_H-M   'P 1'
#
loop_
_entity.id
_entity.type
_entity.pdbx_description
1 polymer ?
#
loop_
_entity_poly.entity_id
_entity_poly.type
_entity_poly.pdbx_seq_one_letter_code
_entity_poly.pdbx_strand_id
1 'polypeptide(L)'
;MLVMQLLLSFLAATAAAAAAIDSTSSSNGSDHHGSSFQAECESFKAKINVTNANVHSVTYVPAGVNISMADNPPICGGDEDPITSTFAFCRIALNVTTSSKSQIFMEAWLPSNYSGRFLSTGNGGLGGCM
;
A
#
# COMPACT_ATOMS: atom_id res chain seq x y z
N MET A 1 -30.62 39.41 35.87
CA MET A 1 -31.69 38.61 35.24
C MET A 1 -31.05 37.30 34.80
N LEU A 2 -30.62 36.41 35.69
CA LEU A 2 -31.40 35.57 36.60
C LEU A 2 -32.50 34.80 35.85
N VAL A 3 -32.18 33.59 35.37
CA VAL A 3 -33.05 32.42 35.61
C VAL A 3 -32.16 31.21 35.93
N MET A 4 -32.09 30.97 37.24
CA MET A 4 -31.70 29.74 37.93
C MET A 4 -32.91 28.79 37.94
N GLN A 5 -32.68 27.49 38.25
CA GLN A 5 -33.63 26.42 38.65
C GLN A 5 -33.87 25.36 37.57
N LEU A 6 -33.91 24.04 37.83
CA LEU A 6 -33.74 23.27 39.06
C LEU A 6 -33.38 21.81 38.67
N LEU A 7 -32.81 21.09 39.65
CA LEU A 7 -32.40 19.69 39.64
C LEU A 7 -33.50 18.69 39.28
N LEU A 8 -33.10 17.51 38.76
CA LEU A 8 -33.56 16.21 39.28
C LEU A 8 -32.54 15.11 38.95
N SER A 9 -31.88 14.67 40.01
CA SER A 9 -31.08 13.44 40.09
C SER A 9 -31.99 12.21 40.10
N PHE A 10 -31.73 11.24 39.23
CA PHE A 10 -32.21 9.87 39.39
C PHE A 10 -31.02 8.90 39.28
N LEU A 11 -30.65 8.32 40.43
CA LEU A 11 -29.97 7.03 40.47
C LEU A 11 -30.99 5.95 40.11
N ALA A 12 -30.64 5.10 39.15
CA ALA A 12 -31.12 3.73 39.13
C ALA A 12 -29.95 2.84 38.68
N ALA A 13 -29.37 2.11 39.63
CA ALA A 13 -28.50 0.99 39.36
C ALA A 13 -29.38 -0.19 38.93
N THR A 14 -29.15 -0.72 37.73
CA THR A 14 -29.67 -2.04 37.34
C THR A 14 -28.48 -2.90 36.93
N ALA A 15 -28.09 -3.80 37.83
CA ALA A 15 -27.30 -4.97 37.50
C ALA A 15 -28.26 -6.07 37.02
N ALA A 16 -28.07 -6.55 35.80
CA ALA A 16 -28.54 -7.86 35.36
C ALA A 16 -27.56 -8.39 34.30
N ALA A 17 -27.07 -9.59 34.55
CA ALA A 17 -26.05 -10.27 33.77
C ALA A 17 -26.63 -11.02 32.56
N ALA A 18 -25.72 -11.33 31.63
CA ALA A 18 -25.75 -12.41 30.64
C ALA A 18 -26.64 -12.23 29.39
N ALA A 19 -26.00 -11.79 28.31
CA ALA A 19 -25.78 -12.65 27.13
C ALA A 19 -24.65 -12.03 26.30
N ALA A 20 -23.49 -12.69 26.26
CA ALA A 20 -22.49 -12.41 25.25
C ALA A 20 -23.08 -12.81 23.90
N ILE A 21 -23.49 -11.82 23.10
CA ILE A 21 -23.58 -12.00 21.65
C ILE A 21 -22.15 -12.04 21.15
N ASP A 22 -21.56 -13.23 21.20
CA ASP A 22 -20.40 -13.57 20.40
C ASP A 22 -20.83 -13.36 18.95
N SER A 23 -20.48 -12.21 18.39
CA SER A 23 -20.51 -12.01 16.95
C SER A 23 -19.35 -12.84 16.42
N THR A 24 -19.57 -14.15 16.34
CA THR A 24 -18.76 -15.04 15.53
C THR A 24 -19.01 -14.58 14.09
N SER A 25 -18.27 -13.57 13.66
CA SER A 25 -18.08 -13.27 12.25
C SER A 25 -17.53 -14.54 11.65
N SER A 26 -18.43 -15.30 11.05
CA SER A 26 -18.12 -16.46 10.24
C SER A 26 -17.14 -15.96 9.19
N SER A 27 -15.87 -16.25 9.40
CA SER A 27 -14.84 -16.11 8.39
C SER A 27 -15.19 -17.09 7.28
N ASN A 28 -16.08 -16.63 6.40
CA ASN A 28 -16.30 -17.25 5.13
C ASN A 28 -14.93 -17.22 4.46
N GLY A 29 -14.32 -18.39 4.26
CA GLY A 29 -12.97 -18.55 3.75
C GLY A 29 -12.88 -18.09 2.29
N SER A 30 -12.82 -16.78 2.11
CA SER A 30 -12.57 -16.10 0.84
C SER A 30 -11.36 -15.19 1.01
N ASP A 31 -10.24 -15.58 0.40
CA ASP A 31 -9.08 -14.74 0.06
C ASP A 31 -8.52 -13.79 1.15
N HIS A 32 -8.27 -14.33 2.35
CA HIS A 32 -7.55 -13.59 3.40
C HIS A 32 -6.09 -13.22 3.05
N HIS A 33 -5.51 -13.77 1.98
CA HIS A 33 -4.13 -13.51 1.59
C HIS A 33 -3.97 -12.22 0.75
N GLY A 34 -5.00 -11.82 0.00
CA GLY A 34 -4.95 -10.60 -0.83
C GLY A 34 -5.09 -9.33 0.01
N SER A 35 -6.00 -9.33 0.98
CA SER A 35 -6.28 -8.19 1.86
C SER A 35 -5.18 -7.94 2.90
N SER A 36 -4.57 -8.98 3.47
CA SER A 36 -3.46 -8.84 4.41
C SER A 36 -2.20 -8.29 3.73
N PHE A 37 -1.85 -8.84 2.56
CA PHE A 37 -0.70 -8.38 1.79
C PHE A 37 -0.87 -6.94 1.30
N GLN A 38 -2.08 -6.56 0.87
CA GLN A 38 -2.39 -5.17 0.51
C GLN A 38 -2.14 -4.22 1.68
N ALA A 39 -2.66 -4.52 2.87
CA ALA A 39 -2.45 -3.70 4.07
C ALA A 39 -0.96 -3.59 4.46
N GLU A 40 -0.21 -4.69 4.32
CA GLU A 40 1.24 -4.68 4.51
C GLU A 40 1.93 -3.73 3.54
N CYS A 41 1.60 -3.82 2.24
CA CYS A 41 2.13 -2.95 1.20
C CYS A 41 1.82 -1.47 1.49
N GLU A 42 0.58 -1.13 1.80
CA GLU A 42 0.14 0.24 2.08
C GLU A 42 0.86 0.83 3.31
N SER A 43 1.18 -0.01 4.30
CA SER A 43 1.98 0.40 5.47
C SER A 43 3.49 0.43 5.21
N PHE A 44 3.97 -0.16 4.12
CA PHE A 44 5.40 -0.45 3.93
C PHE A 44 6.23 0.81 3.67
N LYS A 45 5.65 1.86 3.08
CA LYS A 45 6.35 3.13 2.83
C LYS A 45 7.01 3.69 4.09
N ALA A 46 6.32 3.67 5.22
CA ALA A 46 6.82 4.19 6.49
C ALA A 46 7.96 3.34 7.09
N LYS A 47 8.13 2.11 6.61
CA LYS A 47 9.14 1.15 7.09
C LYS A 47 10.43 1.21 6.27
N ILE A 48 10.41 1.83 5.09
CA ILE A 48 11.58 1.96 4.24
C ILE A 48 12.48 3.08 4.80
N ASN A 49 13.62 2.68 5.35
CA ASN A 49 14.65 3.59 5.80
C ASN A 49 16.00 3.18 5.19
N VAL A 50 16.23 3.63 3.96
CA VAL A 50 17.42 3.30 3.17
C VAL A 50 18.20 4.59 2.88
N THR A 51 19.50 4.56 3.14
CA THR A 51 20.39 5.70 2.90
C THR A 51 20.28 6.18 1.45
N ASN A 52 20.17 7.50 1.26
CA ASN A 52 20.04 8.17 -0.05
C ASN A 52 18.77 7.85 -0.85
N ALA A 53 17.86 7.03 -0.31
CA ALA A 53 16.60 6.70 -0.97
C ALA A 53 15.53 7.74 -0.62
N ASN A 54 14.80 8.20 -1.64
CA ASN A 54 13.60 9.00 -1.50
C ASN A 54 12.42 8.23 -2.11
N VAL A 55 11.54 7.70 -1.25
CA VAL A 55 10.40 6.88 -1.69
C VAL A 55 9.24 7.78 -2.15
N HIS A 56 8.92 7.71 -3.44
CA HIS A 56 7.82 8.48 -4.04
C HIS A 56 6.48 7.84 -3.74
N SER A 57 6.36 6.54 -3.98
CA SER A 57 5.10 5.81 -3.81
C SER A 57 5.36 4.37 -3.36
N VAL A 58 4.38 3.83 -2.64
CA VAL A 58 4.23 2.40 -2.40
C VAL A 58 2.77 2.07 -2.65
N THR A 59 2.51 1.22 -3.63
CA THR A 59 1.15 0.96 -4.12
C THR A 59 0.93 -0.53 -4.32
N TYR A 60 -0.16 -1.04 -3.76
CA TYR A 60 -0.63 -2.37 -4.09
C TYR A 60 -1.21 -2.39 -5.50
N VAL A 61 -0.75 -3.32 -6.33
CA VAL A 61 -1.26 -3.56 -7.69
C VAL A 61 -1.87 -4.96 -7.71
N PRO A 62 -3.20 -5.10 -7.88
CA PRO A 62 -3.83 -6.41 -7.99
C PRO A 62 -3.53 -7.09 -9.33
N ALA A 63 -3.85 -8.39 -9.43
CA ALA A 63 -3.85 -9.08 -10.73
C ALA A 63 -5.03 -8.61 -11.59
N GLY A 64 -4.86 -8.65 -12.91
CA GLY A 64 -5.90 -8.36 -13.89
C GLY A 64 -6.14 -6.87 -14.20
N VAL A 65 -5.32 -5.96 -13.67
CA VAL A 65 -5.44 -4.52 -13.93
C VAL A 65 -4.28 -4.01 -14.78
N ASN A 66 -4.52 -2.92 -15.51
CA ASN A 66 -3.47 -2.19 -16.19
C ASN A 66 -2.57 -1.50 -15.18
N ILE A 67 -1.27 -1.71 -15.31
CA ILE A 67 -0.24 -1.06 -14.50
C ILE A 67 -0.12 0.39 -15.00
N SER A 68 -0.37 1.35 -14.10
CA SER A 68 -0.23 2.77 -14.43
C SER A 68 1.22 3.13 -14.74
N MET A 69 1.48 3.86 -15.82
CA MET A 69 2.83 4.33 -16.18
C MET A 69 3.02 5.82 -15.91
N ALA A 70 2.41 6.36 -14.84
CA ALA A 70 2.48 7.79 -14.51
C ALA A 70 3.91 8.32 -14.32
N ASP A 71 4.83 7.47 -13.84
CA ASP A 71 6.24 7.82 -13.65
C ASP A 71 7.11 7.53 -14.90
N ASN A 72 6.54 6.95 -15.96
CA ASN A 72 7.24 6.72 -17.22
C ASN A 72 7.18 8.00 -18.07
N PRO A 73 8.31 8.65 -18.37
CA PRO A 73 8.28 9.91 -19.11
C PRO A 73 7.89 9.67 -20.59
N PRO A 74 7.35 10.69 -21.29
CA PRO A 74 6.99 10.57 -22.71
C PRO A 74 8.15 10.13 -23.62
N ILE A 75 9.39 10.49 -23.29
CA ILE A 75 10.59 10.04 -24.02
C ILE A 75 10.81 8.51 -23.95
N CYS A 76 10.19 7.87 -22.96
CA CYS A 76 10.18 6.42 -22.74
C CYS A 76 8.82 5.78 -23.11
N GLY A 77 7.97 6.48 -23.87
CA GLY A 77 6.68 5.97 -24.36
C GLY A 77 5.46 6.33 -23.50
N GLY A 78 5.64 6.88 -22.30
CA GLY A 78 4.51 7.28 -21.45
C GLY A 78 3.58 6.12 -21.07
N ASP A 79 2.27 6.37 -21.12
CA ASP A 79 1.18 5.42 -20.79
C ASP A 79 0.42 4.93 -22.03
N GLU A 80 1.03 5.05 -23.22
CA GLU A 80 0.38 4.77 -24.50
C GLU A 80 0.10 3.27 -24.74
N ASP A 81 0.83 2.38 -24.06
CA ASP A 81 0.67 0.92 -24.13
C ASP A 81 0.68 0.27 -22.73
N PRO A 82 -0.44 0.31 -21.99
CA PRO A 82 -0.48 -0.18 -20.62
C PRO A 82 -0.37 -1.72 -20.57
N ILE A 83 0.48 -2.20 -19.68
CA ILE A 83 0.65 -3.64 -19.43
C ILE A 83 -0.41 -4.09 -18.41
N THR A 84 -1.24 -5.07 -18.77
CA THR A 84 -2.13 -5.72 -17.80
C THR A 84 -1.33 -6.68 -16.94
N SER A 85 -1.32 -6.45 -15.62
CA SER A 85 -0.67 -7.36 -14.69
C SER A 85 -1.41 -8.71 -14.63
N THR A 86 -0.67 -9.81 -14.64
CA THR A 86 -1.24 -11.16 -14.45
C THR A 86 -1.11 -11.67 -13.01
N PHE A 87 -0.49 -10.88 -12.12
CA PHE A 87 -0.26 -11.23 -10.71
C PHE A 87 -0.37 -9.99 -9.81
N ALA A 88 -0.60 -10.19 -8.51
CA ALA A 88 -0.63 -9.10 -7.55
C ALA A 88 0.77 -8.84 -6.95
N PHE A 89 1.12 -7.57 -6.75
CA PHE A 89 2.41 -7.17 -6.20
C PHE A 89 2.35 -5.82 -5.49
N CYS A 90 3.31 -5.58 -4.60
CA CYS A 90 3.56 -4.28 -4.01
C CYS A 90 4.62 -3.56 -4.85
N ARG A 91 4.23 -2.44 -5.47
CA ARG A 91 5.12 -1.59 -6.28
C ARG A 91 5.69 -0.49 -5.40
N ILE A 92 7.01 -0.35 -5.38
CA ILE A 92 7.70 0.77 -4.75
C ILE A 92 8.39 1.56 -5.85
N ALA A 93 8.16 2.87 -5.94
CA ALA A 93 8.89 3.78 -6.81
C ALA A 93 9.71 4.76 -5.97
N LEU A 94 10.99 4.91 -6.32
CA LEU A 94 11.92 5.72 -5.54
C LEU A 94 13.06 6.27 -6.40
N ASN A 95 13.62 7.39 -5.94
CA ASN A 95 14.94 7.82 -6.37
C ASN A 95 16.00 7.39 -5.37
N VAL A 96 17.21 7.10 -5.87
CA VAL A 96 18.40 6.90 -5.05
C VAL A 96 19.49 7.86 -5.52
N THR A 97 19.93 8.75 -4.63
CA THR A 97 21.05 9.66 -4.91
C THR A 97 22.35 8.86 -4.99
N THR A 98 23.09 9.00 -6.10
CA THR A 98 24.34 8.26 -6.36
C THR A 98 25.58 9.13 -6.25
N SER A 99 25.45 10.46 -6.39
CA SER A 99 26.51 11.44 -6.11
C SER A 99 25.91 12.82 -5.82
N SER A 100 26.74 13.85 -5.63
CA SER A 100 26.28 15.23 -5.47
C SER A 100 25.54 15.81 -6.68
N LYS A 101 25.64 15.16 -7.85
CA LYS A 101 25.03 15.61 -9.11
C LYS A 101 24.36 14.50 -9.92
N SER A 102 24.11 13.34 -9.31
CA SER A 102 23.49 12.21 -9.99
C SER A 102 22.56 11.42 -9.07
N GLN A 103 21.51 10.85 -9.66
CA GLN A 103 20.55 9.96 -9.02
C GLN A 103 20.02 8.97 -10.04
N ILE A 104 19.41 7.89 -9.57
CA ILE A 104 18.61 6.97 -10.38
C ILE A 104 17.16 7.01 -9.92
N PHE A 105 16.23 6.81 -10.86
CA PHE A 105 14.87 6.35 -10.55
C PHE A 105 14.85 4.84 -10.70
N MET A 106 14.22 4.15 -9.75
CA MET A 106 14.06 2.71 -9.81
C MET A 106 12.73 2.29 -9.21
N GLU A 107 12.32 1.08 -9.55
CA GLU A 107 11.17 0.43 -8.96
C GLU A 107 11.55 -0.94 -8.40
N ALA A 108 10.83 -1.34 -7.36
CA ALA A 108 10.86 -2.69 -6.84
C ALA A 108 9.44 -3.25 -6.85
N TRP A 109 9.24 -4.40 -7.49
CA TRP A 109 7.95 -5.09 -7.56
C TRP A 109 8.04 -6.36 -6.70
N LEU A 110 7.37 -6.34 -5.56
CA LEU A 110 7.37 -7.44 -4.60
C LEU A 110 6.08 -8.25 -4.77
N PRO A 111 6.09 -9.44 -5.40
CA PRO A 111 4.86 -10.19 -5.65
C PRO A 111 4.28 -10.78 -4.36
N SER A 112 2.95 -10.87 -4.28
CA SER A 112 2.28 -11.53 -3.16
C SER A 112 2.57 -13.04 -3.11
N ASN A 113 2.66 -13.67 -4.30
CA ASN A 113 3.14 -15.05 -4.45
C ASN A 113 4.66 -15.06 -4.68
N TYR A 114 5.41 -14.87 -3.60
CA TYR A 114 6.86 -14.74 -3.66
C TYR A 114 7.57 -16.09 -3.61
N SER A 115 8.45 -16.33 -4.59
CA SER A 115 9.21 -17.60 -4.70
C SER A 115 10.49 -17.67 -3.87
N GLY A 116 10.84 -16.63 -3.13
CA GLY A 116 12.12 -16.54 -2.42
C GLY A 116 13.31 -16.06 -3.27
N ARG A 117 13.08 -15.69 -4.54
CA ARG A 117 14.14 -15.29 -5.49
C ARG A 117 14.10 -13.78 -5.78
N PHE A 118 15.28 -13.16 -5.77
CA PHE A 118 15.47 -11.78 -6.22
C PHE A 118 15.90 -11.75 -7.70
N LEU A 119 15.43 -10.75 -8.45
CA LEU A 119 15.79 -10.52 -9.85
C LEU A 119 15.93 -9.01 -10.10
N SER A 120 16.95 -8.65 -10.89
CA SER A 120 17.11 -7.29 -11.43
C SER A 120 16.96 -7.32 -12.94
N THR A 121 16.22 -6.36 -13.48
CA THR A 121 16.19 -6.07 -14.92
C THR A 121 17.32 -5.11 -15.29
N GLY A 122 17.37 -4.69 -16.56
CA GLY A 122 18.32 -3.70 -17.07
C GLY A 122 17.70 -2.86 -18.17
N ASN A 123 18.51 -1.97 -18.75
CA ASN A 123 18.08 -1.05 -19.82
C ASN A 123 18.47 -1.59 -21.21
N GLY A 124 18.01 -0.91 -22.26
CA GLY A 124 18.39 -1.15 -23.65
C GLY A 124 19.01 0.09 -24.32
N GLY A 125 19.97 -0.13 -25.22
CA GLY A 125 20.64 0.95 -25.98
C GLY A 125 21.42 1.92 -25.08
N LEU A 126 21.24 3.23 -25.30
CA LEU A 126 21.78 4.31 -24.46
C LEU A 126 20.72 4.89 -23.51
N GLY A 127 19.61 4.16 -23.31
CA GLY A 127 18.40 4.68 -22.69
C GLY A 127 18.47 4.84 -21.17
N GLY A 128 17.61 5.72 -20.66
CA GLY A 128 17.27 5.89 -19.24
C GLY A 128 15.83 5.50 -18.94
N CYS A 129 15.32 4.48 -19.64
CA CYS A 129 13.96 3.97 -19.55
C CYS A 129 13.96 2.61 -18.89
N MET A 130 12.98 2.36 -18.01
CA MET A 130 12.75 1.05 -17.41
C MET A 130 11.74 0.23 -18.21
#